data_AF-A0AAU9W9Z1-F1
#
_entry.id   AF-A0AAU9W9Z1-F1
#
_cell.length_a   1.000
_cell.length_b   1.000
_cell.length_c   1.000
_cell.angle_alpha   90.00
_cell.angle_beta   90.00
_cell.angle_gamma   90.00
#
_symmetry.space_group_name_H-M   'P 1'
#
loop_
_entity.id
_entity.type
_entity.pdbx_description
1 polymer ?
#
loop_
_entity_poly.entity_id
_entity_poly.type
_entity_poly.pdbx_seq_one_letter_code
_entity_poly.pdbx_strand_id
1 'polypeptide(L)'
;MMSLKEVRNQLLIGHDDGVINDGELLLLYDLNRSDNVDLPHNSYPGFDFNDLEDDECLSEFRFYKNDLPFLTEVLEIPEVVEFYQRSI
;
A
#
# COMPACT_ATOMS: atom_id res chain seq x y z
N MET A 1 -6.52 -14.04 8.96
CA MET A 1 -5.34 -14.48 9.74
C MET A 1 -4.60 -13.26 10.27
N MET A 2 -3.52 -13.43 11.05
CA MET A 2 -2.67 -12.29 11.47
C MET A 2 -1.80 -11.84 10.28
N SER A 3 -1.68 -10.53 10.03
CA SER A 3 -0.84 -10.02 8.95
C SER A 3 0.66 -10.21 9.27
N LEU A 4 1.52 -10.26 8.25
CA LEU A 4 2.98 -10.29 8.43
C LEU A 4 3.47 -9.11 9.30
N LYS A 5 2.81 -7.95 9.20
CA LYS A 5 3.09 -6.78 10.02
C LYS A 5 2.72 -7.00 11.49
N GLU A 6 1.55 -7.55 11.78
CA GLU A 6 1.19 -7.90 13.16
C GLU A 6 2.13 -8.95 13.73
N VAL A 7 2.54 -9.97 12.96
CA VAL A 7 3.49 -10.98 13.42
C VAL A 7 4.81 -10.31 13.83
N ARG A 8 5.35 -9.40 13.00
CA ARG A 8 6.56 -8.64 13.35
C ARG A 8 6.38 -7.78 14.60
N ASN A 9 5.22 -7.17 14.80
CA ASN A 9 4.94 -6.40 16.02
C ASN A 9 4.91 -7.31 17.26
N GLN A 10 4.33 -8.50 17.17
CA GLN A 10 4.33 -9.47 18.28
C GLN A 10 5.73 -9.99 18.60
N LEU A 11 6.58 -10.19 17.58
CA LEU A 11 7.98 -10.57 17.80
C LEU A 11 8.75 -9.50 18.58
N LEU A 12 8.53 -8.21 18.26
CA LEU A 12 9.16 -7.11 19.01
C LEU A 12 8.71 -7.07 20.47
N ILE A 13 7.42 -7.30 20.74
CA ILE A 13 6.89 -7.39 22.12
C ILE A 13 7.51 -8.58 22.86
N GLY A 14 7.56 -9.75 22.23
CA GLY A 14 8.17 -10.93 22.83
C GLY A 14 9.66 -10.78 23.11
N HIS A 15 10.37 -9.96 22.32
CA HIS A 15 11.77 -9.62 22.59
C HIS A 15 11.91 -8.69 23.80
N ASP A 16 11.07 -7.65 23.88
CA ASP A 16 11.03 -6.73 25.04
C ASP A 16 10.67 -7.45 26.34
N ASP A 17 9.75 -8.42 26.27
CA ASP A 17 9.37 -9.30 27.37
C ASP A 17 10.43 -10.38 27.71
N GLY A 18 11.52 -10.46 26.93
CA GLY A 18 12.60 -11.43 27.12
C GLY A 18 12.24 -12.89 26.76
N VAL A 19 11.14 -13.09 26.03
CA VAL A 19 10.68 -14.40 25.55
C VAL A 19 11.55 -14.92 24.42
N ILE A 20 12.06 -14.03 23.57
CA ILE A 20 12.98 -14.35 22.47
C ILE A 20 14.25 -13.51 22.56
N ASN A 21 15.38 -14.08 22.14
CA ASN A 21 16.66 -13.37 22.11
C ASN A 21 16.88 -12.60 20.80
N ASP A 22 17.93 -11.77 20.74
CA ASP A 22 18.27 -10.94 19.58
C ASP A 22 18.40 -11.74 18.28
N GLY A 23 19.01 -12.93 18.34
CA GLY A 23 19.21 -13.79 17.17
C GLY A 23 17.91 -14.40 16.67
N GLU A 24 17.05 -14.83 17.59
CA GLU A 24 15.71 -15.33 17.27
C GLU A 24 14.84 -14.21 16.67
N LEU A 25 14.89 -13.01 17.26
CA LEU A 25 14.21 -11.84 16.70
C LEU A 25 14.67 -11.56 15.28
N LEU A 26 15.99 -11.49 15.03
CA LEU A 26 16.53 -11.17 13.70
C LEU A 26 16.05 -12.18 12.64
N LEU A 27 16.17 -13.48 12.93
CA LEU A 27 15.76 -14.53 11.99
C LEU A 27 14.25 -14.52 11.72
N LEU A 28 13.44 -14.38 12.77
CA LEU A 28 11.98 -14.40 12.64
C LEU A 28 11.46 -13.11 12.00
N TYR A 29 12.08 -11.97 12.28
CA TYR A 29 11.70 -10.69 11.70
C TYR A 29 11.97 -10.65 10.19
N ASP A 30 13.12 -11.15 9.75
CA ASP A 30 13.47 -11.27 8.33
C ASP A 30 12.57 -12.28 7.60
N LEU A 31 12.28 -13.43 8.22
CA LEU A 31 11.37 -14.43 7.66
C LEU A 31 9.94 -13.87 7.45
N ASN A 32 9.51 -12.97 8.33
CA ASN A 32 8.19 -12.34 8.27
C ASN A 32 8.23 -10.97 7.58
N ARG A 33 9.32 -10.62 6.90
CA ARG A 33 9.39 -9.43 6.06
C ARG A 33 8.82 -9.76 4.67
N SER A 34 7.98 -8.87 4.15
CA SER A 34 7.59 -8.92 2.74
C SER A 34 8.61 -8.19 1.89
N ASP A 35 8.87 -8.69 0.68
CA ASP A 35 9.62 -7.95 -0.34
C ASP A 35 8.86 -6.70 -0.84
N ASN A 36 7.54 -6.67 -0.62
CA ASN A 36 6.71 -5.51 -0.92
C ASN A 36 7.07 -4.34 0.01
N VAL A 37 7.14 -3.14 -0.57
CA VAL A 37 7.27 -1.89 0.19
C VAL A 37 6.07 -1.74 1.12
N ASP A 38 6.31 -1.50 2.42
CA ASP A 38 5.22 -1.20 3.37
C ASP A 38 4.72 0.22 3.07
N LEU A 39 3.67 0.30 2.24
CA LEU A 39 2.95 1.53 1.88
C LEU A 39 1.61 1.54 2.62
N PRO A 40 1.58 1.92 3.91
CA PRO A 40 0.34 1.98 4.67
C PRO A 40 -0.63 2.97 4.05
N HIS A 41 -1.78 2.46 3.60
CA HIS A 41 -2.83 3.26 2.96
C HIS A 41 -3.22 4.49 3.78
N ASN A 42 -3.33 4.33 5.10
CA ASN A 42 -3.72 5.41 6.03
C ASN A 42 -2.64 6.48 6.25
N SER A 43 -1.43 6.29 5.71
CA SER A 43 -0.35 7.27 5.82
C SER A 43 -0.35 8.29 4.68
N TYR A 44 -1.20 8.12 3.67
CA TYR A 44 -1.34 9.04 2.56
C TYR A 44 -2.64 9.85 2.72
N PRO A 45 -2.63 11.15 2.37
CA PRO A 45 -3.87 11.92 2.31
C PRO A 45 -4.83 11.30 1.28
N GLY A 46 -6.12 11.56 1.46
CA GLY A 46 -7.12 11.20 0.46
C GLY A 46 -6.77 11.87 -0.88
N PHE A 47 -6.93 11.12 -1.96
CA PHE A 47 -6.65 11.60 -3.31
C PHE A 47 -7.95 12.08 -3.97
N ASP A 48 -7.98 13.33 -4.41
CA ASP A 48 -9.05 13.89 -5.25
C ASP A 48 -8.44 14.61 -6.45
N PHE A 49 -8.91 14.29 -7.66
CA PHE A 49 -8.52 14.99 -8.89
C PHE A 49 -8.96 16.46 -8.88
N ASN A 50 -9.98 16.84 -8.12
CA ASN A 50 -10.42 18.23 -8.03
C ASN A 50 -9.39 19.12 -7.31
N ASP A 51 -8.55 18.54 -6.45
CA ASP A 51 -7.56 19.28 -5.67
C ASP A 51 -6.31 19.66 -6.47
N LEU A 52 -6.09 19.05 -7.64
CA LEU A 52 -4.91 19.26 -8.47
C LEU A 52 -5.12 20.41 -9.48
N GLU A 53 -4.08 21.17 -9.79
CA GLU A 53 -4.10 22.08 -10.94
C GLU A 53 -3.80 21.34 -12.26
N ASP A 54 -4.13 21.93 -13.41
CA ASP A 54 -3.94 21.28 -14.71
C ASP A 54 -2.45 21.06 -15.04
N ASP A 55 -1.56 21.93 -14.56
CA ASP A 55 -0.12 21.79 -14.69
C ASP A 55 0.45 20.71 -13.76
N GLU A 56 -0.07 20.59 -12.53
CA GLU A 56 0.23 19.46 -11.63
C GLU A 56 -0.23 18.13 -12.23
N CYS A 57 -1.42 18.09 -12.84
CA CYS A 57 -1.88 16.90 -13.55
C CYS A 57 -0.92 16.52 -14.69
N LEU A 58 -0.47 17.50 -15.46
CA LEU A 58 0.45 17.29 -16.57
C LEU A 58 1.84 16.87 -16.10
N SER A 59 2.35 17.39 -14.98
CA SER A 59 3.67 17.02 -14.45
C SER A 59 3.69 15.63 -13.85
N GLU A 60 2.69 15.29 -13.05
CA GLU A 60 2.64 14.03 -12.29
C GLU A 60 2.11 12.87 -13.14
N PHE A 61 1.05 13.10 -13.92
CA PHE A 61 0.35 12.05 -14.66
C PHE A 61 0.56 12.10 -16.17
N ARG A 62 1.13 13.19 -16.69
CA ARG A 62 1.41 13.41 -18.13
C ARG A 62 0.16 13.49 -19.01
N PHE A 63 -0.97 13.86 -18.43
CA PHE A 63 -2.22 14.15 -19.13
C PHE A 63 -3.00 15.27 -18.44
N TYR A 64 -3.93 15.89 -19.15
CA TYR A 64 -4.85 16.87 -18.59
C TYR A 64 -6.11 16.21 -18.05
N LYS A 65 -6.80 16.86 -17.10
CA LYS A 65 -8.08 16.34 -16.57
C LYS A 65 -9.12 16.11 -17.66
N ASN A 66 -9.12 16.96 -18.68
CA ASN A 66 -10.02 16.85 -19.83
C ASN A 66 -9.74 15.63 -20.73
N ASP A 67 -8.59 14.98 -20.58
CA ASP A 67 -8.23 13.77 -21.31
C ASP A 67 -8.83 12.52 -20.67
N LEU A 68 -9.35 12.59 -19.43
CA LEU A 68 -9.90 11.44 -18.72
C LEU A 68 -10.99 10.68 -19.49
N PRO A 69 -11.97 11.32 -20.16
CA PRO A 69 -12.97 10.60 -20.96
C PRO A 69 -12.33 9.80 -22.10
N PHE A 70 -11.34 10.39 -22.78
CA PHE A 70 -10.62 9.73 -23.86
C PHE A 70 -9.75 8.57 -23.35
N LEU A 71 -9.05 8.77 -22.23
CA LEU A 71 -8.25 7.73 -21.58
C LEU A 71 -9.12 6.56 -21.12
N THR A 72 -10.31 6.82 -20.60
CA THR A 72 -11.26 5.78 -20.17
C THR A 72 -11.68 4.90 -21.34
N GLU A 73 -11.95 5.51 -22.50
CA GLU A 73 -12.29 4.79 -23.74
C GLU A 73 -11.11 3.96 -24.26
N VAL A 74 -9.92 4.56 -24.37
CA VAL A 74 -8.73 3.89 -24.94
C VAL A 74 -8.19 2.78 -24.04
N LEU A 75 -8.24 2.97 -22.72
CA LEU A 75 -7.76 1.99 -21.75
C LEU A 75 -8.83 0.95 -21.38
N GLU A 76 -10.05 1.09 -21.93
CA GLU A 76 -11.19 0.21 -21.66
C GLU A 76 -11.42 0.02 -20.14
N ILE A 77 -11.29 1.10 -19.36
CA ILE A 77 -11.40 1.02 -17.90
C ILE A 77 -12.87 0.72 -17.55
N PRO A 78 -13.14 -0.37 -16.80
CA PRO A 78 -14.50 -0.70 -16.40
C PRO A 78 -15.02 0.32 -15.40
N GLU A 79 -16.31 0.66 -15.51
CA GLU A 79 -17.00 1.59 -14.60
C GLU A 79 -16.98 1.10 -13.14
N VAL A 80 -16.97 -0.21 -12.94
CA VAL A 80 -16.87 -0.86 -11.64
C VAL A 80 -15.74 -1.87 -11.67
N VAL A 81 -14.76 -1.68 -10.78
CA VAL A 81 -13.74 -2.69 -10.50
C VAL A 81 -14.14 -3.43 -9.23
N GLU A 82 -14.69 -4.63 -9.39
CA GLU A 82 -14.96 -5.51 -8.25
C GLU A 82 -13.65 -6.18 -7.80
N PHE A 83 -13.05 -5.66 -6.73
CA PHE A 83 -11.98 -6.38 -6.05
C PHE A 83 -12.57 -7.38 -5.08
N TYR A 84 -12.43 -8.67 -5.39
CA TYR A 84 -12.50 -9.72 -4.40
C TYR A 84 -11.23 -9.63 -3.57
N GLN A 85 -11.22 -8.75 -2.56
CA GLN A 85 -10.19 -8.71 -1.55
C GLN A 85 -10.26 -10.06 -0.81
N ARG A 86 -9.55 -11.07 -1.35
CA ARG A 86 -9.28 -12.31 -0.65
C ARG A 86 -8.34 -11.94 0.48
N SER A 87 -8.93 -11.53 1.60
CA SER A 87 -8.26 -11.54 2.88
C SER A 87 -7.82 -12.98 3.13
N ILE A 88 -6.52 -13.24 2.95
CA ILE A 88 -5.84 -14.43 3.48
C ILE A 88 -5.34 -14.03 4.87
#